data_AF-D8T017-F1
#
_entry.id   AF-D8T017-F1
#
_cell.length_a   1.000
_cell.length_b   1.000
_cell.length_c   1.000
_cell.angle_alpha   90.00
_cell.angle_beta   90.00
_cell.angle_gamma   90.00
#
_symmetry.space_group_name_H-M   'P 1'
#
loop_
_entity.id
_entity.type
_entity.pdbx_description
1 polymer ?
#
loop_
_entity_poly.entity_id
_entity_poly.type
_entity_poly.pdbx_seq_one_letter_code
_entity_poly.pdbx_strand_id
1 'polypeptide(L)' 'IGFFDSDNRLHLVGREKDIIKVKGNQVPCQLLEAIALQCPGVREVAVVGKPERTYGHVPVAFV' A
#
# COMPACT_ATOMS: atom_id res chain seq x y z
N ILE A 1 -12.23 1.31 1.84
CA ILE A 1 -13.16 0.55 2.70
C ILE A 1 -13.04 1.12 4.10
N GLY A 2 -14.17 1.42 4.74
CA GLY A 2 -14.21 2.04 6.06
C GLY A 2 -15.54 1.75 6.76
N PHE A 3 -15.57 1.89 8.08
CA PHE A 3 -16.80 1.82 8.88
C PHE A 3 -16.82 2.91 9.95
N PHE A 4 -18.01 3.29 10.40
CA PHE A 4 -18.19 4.17 11.55
C PHE A 4 -18.39 3.34 12.82
N ASP A 5 -17.74 3.73 13.91
CA ASP A 5 -17.97 3.14 15.23
C ASP A 5 -19.21 3.76 15.93
N SER A 6 -19.51 3.29 17.14
CA SER A 6 -20.63 3.79 17.96
C SER A 6 -20.50 5.26 18.36
N ASP A 7 -19.29 5.82 18.29
CA ASP A 7 -18.98 7.21 18.62
C ASP A 7 -18.94 8.10 17.36
N ASN A 8 -19.45 7.61 16.22
CA ASN A 8 -19.43 8.30 14.93
C ASN A 8 -18.03 8.63 14.40
N ARG A 9 -17.01 7.86 14.77
CA ARG A 9 -15.65 8.01 14.23
C ARG A 9 -15.46 7.13 13.00
N LEU A 10 -14.88 7.70 11.95
CA LEU A 10 -14.58 6.98 10.72
C LEU A 10 -13.27 6.18 10.87
N HIS A 11 -13.35 4.87 10.72
CA HIS A 11 -12.20 3.96 10.68
C HIS A 11 -11.92 3.54 9.24
N LEU A 12 -10.71 3.78 8.76
CA LEU A 12 -10.26 3.37 7.43
C LEU A 12 -9.63 1.96 7.51
N VAL A 13 -10.29 0.95 6.96
CA VAL A 13 -9.84 -0.47 7.03
C VAL A 13 -8.96 -0.87 5.84
N GLY A 14 -8.66 0.07 4.94
CA GLY A 14 -7.83 -0.16 3.75
C GLY A 14 -8.59 0.08 2.45
N ARG A 15 -8.05 -0.42 1.34
CA ARG A 15 -8.57 -0.22 -0.02
C ARG A 15 -9.17 -1.52 -0.56
N GLU A 16 -10.14 -1.41 -1.48
CA GLU A 16 -10.84 -2.60 -2.02
C GLU A 16 -9.88 -3.56 -2.75
N LYS A 17 -8.87 -3.03 -3.41
CA LYS A 17 -7.72 -3.79 -3.91
C LYS A 17 -6.47 -2.94 -3.75
N ASP A 18 -5.59 -3.34 -2.84
CA ASP A 18 -4.26 -2.72 -2.65
C ASP A 18 -3.15 -3.63 -3.20
N ILE A 19 -3.42 -4.25 -4.34
CA ILE A 19 -2.52 -5.18 -5.02
C ILE A 19 -2.05 -4.54 -6.32
N ILE A 20 -0.74 -4.50 -6.53
CA ILE A 20 -0.10 -4.07 -7.78
C ILE A 20 0.44 -5.28 -8.53
N LYS A 21 0.40 -5.23 -9.87
CA LYS A 21 0.96 -6.29 -10.73
C LYS A 21 2.36 -5.92 -11.18
N VAL A 22 3.36 -6.53 -10.57
CA VAL A 22 4.79 -6.31 -10.87
C VAL A 22 5.31 -7.54 -11.60
N LYS A 23 5.72 -7.39 -12.88
CA LYS A 23 6.21 -8.50 -13.71
C LYS A 23 5.24 -9.70 -13.76
N GLY A 24 3.94 -9.41 -13.78
CA GLY A 24 2.89 -10.44 -13.75
C GLY A 24 2.55 -11.01 -12.37
N ASN A 25 3.31 -10.65 -11.32
CA ASN A 25 3.06 -11.09 -9.95
C ASN A 25 2.12 -10.14 -9.24
N GLN A 26 1.16 -10.67 -8.49
CA GLN A 26 0.31 -9.90 -7.60
C GLN A 26 1.06 -9.60 -6.30
N VAL A 27 1.36 -8.34 -6.07
CA VAL A 27 2.10 -7.87 -4.89
C VAL A 27 1.21 -6.96 -4.05
N PRO A 28 0.89 -7.33 -2.81
CA PRO A 28 0.18 -6.44 -1.88
C PRO A 28 1.05 -5.24 -1.50
N CYS A 29 0.52 -4.02 -1.59
CA CYS A 29 1.23 -2.79 -1.21
C CYS A 29 1.57 -2.78 0.29
N GLN A 30 0.62 -3.22 1.12
CA GLN A 30 0.80 -3.34 2.58
C GLN A 30 1.98 -4.23 2.98
N LEU A 31 2.32 -5.25 2.18
CA LEU A 31 3.50 -6.08 2.43
C LEU A 31 4.79 -5.25 2.28
N LEU A 32 4.88 -4.43 1.24
CA LEU A 32 6.03 -3.56 0.99
C LEU A 32 6.13 -2.44 2.04
N GLU A 33 4.99 -1.88 2.45
CA GLU A 33 4.90 -0.90 3.54
C GLU A 33 5.40 -1.49 4.87
N ALA A 34 4.94 -2.70 5.23
CA ALA A 34 5.37 -3.39 6.44
C ALA A 34 6.88 -3.71 6.46
N ILE A 35 7.48 -3.94 5.29
CA ILE A 35 8.94 -4.09 5.17
C ILE A 35 9.63 -2.74 5.34
N ALA A 36 9.14 -1.67 4.69
CA ALA A 36 9.74 -0.35 4.79
C ALA A 36 9.66 0.25 6.21
N LEU A 37 8.59 -0.04 6.97
CA LEU A 37 8.48 0.34 8.39
C LEU A 37 9.53 -0.31 9.30
N GLN A 38 10.18 -1.39 8.87
CA GLN A 38 11.28 -2.00 9.63
C GLN A 38 12.61 -1.23 9.45
N CYS A 39 12.70 -0.31 8.48
CA CYS A 39 13.89 0.52 8.28
C CYS A 39 14.00 1.61 9.38
N PRO A 40 15.15 1.72 10.07
CA PRO A 40 15.35 2.78 11.05
C PRO A 40 15.13 4.17 10.45
N GLY A 41 14.31 4.99 11.10
CA GLY A 41 14.00 6.36 10.67
C GLY A 41 12.72 6.50 9.82
N VAL A 42 12.09 5.40 9.42
CA VAL A 42 10.80 5.41 8.72
C VAL A 42 9.67 5.41 9.76
N ARG A 43 8.92 6.52 9.85
CA ARG A 43 7.75 6.61 10.75
C ARG A 43 6.49 6.07 10.10
N GLU A 44 6.25 6.46 8.86
CA GLU A 44 5.09 6.09 8.05
C GLU A 44 5.56 5.85 6.62
N VAL A 45 4.80 5.05 5.89
CA VAL A 45 5.07 4.77 4.48
C VAL A 45 3.78 4.40 3.77
N ALA A 46 3.64 4.83 2.52
CA ALA A 46 2.58 4.41 1.64
C ALA A 46 3.17 3.94 0.31
N VAL A 47 2.74 2.78 -0.18
CA VAL A 47 3.19 2.21 -1.46
C VAL A 47 2.06 2.25 -2.47
N VAL A 48 2.39 2.71 -3.69
CA VAL A 48 1.45 2.71 -4.83
C VAL A 48 2.12 2.10 -6.06
N GLY A 49 1.30 1.61 -6.99
CA GLY A 49 1.77 1.16 -8.29
C GLY A 49 1.90 2.29 -9.28
N LYS A 50 3.08 2.49 -9.85
CA LYS A 50 3.28 3.36 -11.02
C LYS A 50 3.31 2.51 -12.29
N PRO A 51 2.51 2.84 -13.32
CA PRO A 51 2.59 2.17 -14.61
C PRO A 51 3.99 2.27 -15.21
N GLU A 52 4.50 1.16 -15.76
CA GLU A 52 5.83 1.07 -16.37
C GLU A 52 5.78 0.13 -17.58
N ARG A 53 6.55 0.46 -18.63
CA ARG A 53 6.45 -0.20 -19.94
C ARG A 53 6.89 -1.66 -19.94
N THR A 54 7.88 -2.02 -19.13
CA THR A 54 8.54 -3.33 -19.15
C THR A 54 7.90 -4.32 -18.17
N TYR A 55 7.45 -3.82 -17.02
CA TYR A 55 7.05 -4.61 -15.86
C TYR A 55 5.55 -4.49 -15.54
N GLY A 56 4.81 -3.71 -16.34
CA GLY A 56 3.41 -3.38 -16.12
C GLY A 56 3.28 -2.30 -15.06
N HIS A 57 3.64 -2.62 -13.81
CA HIS A 57 3.75 -1.64 -12.73
C HIS A 57 5.05 -1.82 -11.95
N VAL A 58 5.54 -0.73 -11.36
CA VAL A 58 6.60 -0.72 -10.36
C VAL A 58 6.07 -0.12 -9.05
N PRO A 59 6.47 -0.66 -7.89
CA PRO A 59 6.13 -0.06 -6.61
C PRO A 59 6.86 1.27 -6.43
N VAL A 60 6.15 2.27 -5.90
CA VAL A 60 6.70 3.56 -5.47
C VAL A 60 6.31 3.75 -4.01
N ALA A 61 7.31 3.94 -3.15
CA ALA A 61 7.12 4.20 -1.73
C ALA A 61 7.24 5.71 -1.44
N PHE A 62 6.29 6.24 -0.67
CA PHE A 62 6.33 7.55 -0.07
C PHE A 62 6.62 7.38 1.41
N VAL A 63 7.67 8.01 1.92
CA VAL A 63 8.23 7.87 3.27
C VAL A 63 8.32 9.24 3.93
#